data_AF-A0A9N9IDC0-F1
#
_entry.id   AF-A0A9N9IDC0-F1
#
_cell.length_a   1.000
_cell.length_b   1.000
_cell.length_c   1.000
_cell.angle_alpha   90.00
_cell.angle_beta   90.00
_cell.angle_gamma   90.00
#
_symmetry.space_group_name_H-M   'P 1'
#
loop_
_entity.id
_entity.type
_entity.pdbx_description
1 polymer ?
#
loop_
_entity_poly.entity_id
_entity_poly.type
_entity_poly.pdbx_seq_one_letter_code
_entity_poly.pdbx_strand_id
1 'polypeptide(L)'
;TIIEEMSEEEYQKQVQSLITKKLEKPKNLTQEARRYWGHIDSGYYNFDQVEKDVSEIRKITKSDLLEFYKTLICPSSPVQRKLSVHMRSQKSAQTKRSVQIEINDLHTFLIEQGLNIKVEELTTFFSSKELINGPKLEDLLREFLVEHNKLKKDEIEDLIKNVTKLNSEKDEGDPKLEMDQENELIEDVIAWKRNMKLGPAAVPVVYFSEFVSKL
;
A
#
# COMPACT_ATOMS: atom_id res chain seq x y z
N THR A 1 19.60 2.79 12.64
CA THR A 1 18.78 1.65 12.12
C THR A 1 18.79 0.51 13.11
N ILE A 2 17.74 -0.32 13.20
CA ILE A 2 17.67 -1.48 14.14
C ILE A 2 18.95 -2.35 14.11
N ILE A 3 19.53 -2.54 12.91
CA ILE A 3 20.78 -3.29 12.71
C ILE A 3 21.99 -2.63 13.38
N GLU A 4 22.07 -1.30 13.46
CA GLU A 4 23.19 -0.60 14.10
C GLU A 4 23.12 -0.73 15.63
N GLU A 5 21.91 -0.58 16.17
CA GLU A 5 21.63 -0.55 17.60
C GLU A 5 21.66 -1.92 18.26
N MET A 6 21.39 -3.00 17.52
CA MET A 6 21.36 -4.35 18.09
C MET A 6 22.73 -4.77 18.64
N SER A 7 22.75 -5.52 19.74
CA SER A 7 24.02 -6.01 20.28
C SER A 7 24.60 -7.15 19.42
N GLU A 8 25.89 -7.48 19.61
CA GLU A 8 26.49 -8.63 18.93
C GLU A 8 25.82 -9.93 19.38
N GLU A 9 25.45 -10.05 20.66
CA GLU A 9 24.73 -11.21 21.19
C GLU A 9 23.34 -11.36 20.55
N GLU A 10 22.63 -10.26 20.34
CA GLU A 10 21.34 -10.27 19.63
C GLU A 10 21.51 -10.67 18.17
N TYR A 11 22.53 -10.14 17.47
CA TYR A 11 22.85 -10.54 16.11
C TYR A 11 23.12 -12.05 16.02
N GLN A 12 23.99 -12.59 16.89
CA GLN A 12 24.31 -14.01 16.92
C GLN A 12 23.08 -14.88 17.23
N LYS A 13 22.16 -14.41 18.09
CA LYS A 13 20.87 -15.10 18.31
C LYS A 13 20.02 -15.14 17.04
N GLN A 14 19.97 -14.07 16.25
CA GLN A 14 19.25 -14.06 14.97
C GLN A 14 19.89 -15.01 13.96
N VAL A 15 21.23 -15.00 13.85
CA VAL A 15 21.98 -15.92 12.99
C VAL A 15 21.70 -17.37 13.38
N GLN A 16 21.75 -17.70 14.67
CA GLN A 16 21.49 -19.05 15.16
C GLN A 16 20.03 -19.48 14.96
N SER A 17 19.06 -18.56 15.10
CA SER A 17 17.65 -18.81 14.80
C SER A 17 17.46 -19.14 13.31
N LEU A 18 18.09 -18.39 12.41
CA LEU A 18 18.05 -18.63 10.97
C LEU A 18 18.69 -19.98 10.59
N ILE A 19 19.84 -20.32 11.19
CA ILE A 19 20.52 -21.60 10.97
C ILE A 19 19.63 -22.77 11.41
N THR A 20 19.04 -22.66 12.61
CA THR A 20 18.12 -23.69 13.13
C THR A 20 16.93 -23.91 12.20
N LYS A 21 16.35 -22.81 11.67
CA LYS A 21 15.25 -22.88 10.71
C LYS A 21 15.67 -23.53 9.39
N LYS A 22 16.86 -23.21 8.86
CA LYS A 22 17.37 -23.82 7.62
C LYS A 22 17.67 -25.32 7.77
N LEU A 23 18.19 -25.74 8.93
CA LEU A 23 18.52 -27.13 9.24
C LEU A 23 17.33 -27.99 9.70
N GLU A 24 16.12 -27.42 9.78
CA GLU A 24 14.94 -28.17 10.18
C GLU A 24 14.70 -29.34 9.20
N LYS A 25 14.62 -30.56 9.76
CA LYS A 25 14.35 -31.75 8.97
C LYS A 25 12.91 -31.74 8.47
N PRO A 26 12.64 -32.20 7.23
CA PRO A 26 11.28 -32.38 6.75
C PRO A 26 10.46 -33.24 7.72
N LYS A 27 9.26 -32.79 8.07
CA LYS A 27 8.36 -33.51 9.00
C LYS A 27 7.62 -34.67 8.33
N ASN A 28 7.59 -34.68 7.00
CA ASN A 28 6.94 -35.70 6.19
C ASN A 28 7.53 -35.74 4.78
N LEU A 29 7.20 -36.82 4.06
CA LEU A 29 7.66 -37.06 2.69
C LEU A 29 7.26 -35.94 1.73
N THR A 30 6.09 -35.32 1.90
CA THR A 30 5.65 -34.22 1.03
C THR A 30 6.57 -32.99 1.16
N GLN A 31 7.02 -32.67 2.36
CA GLN A 31 7.97 -31.58 2.58
C GLN A 31 9.35 -31.89 1.96
N GLU A 32 9.83 -33.12 2.13
CA GLU A 32 11.08 -33.56 1.53
C GLU A 32 11.01 -33.55 -0.01
N ALA A 33 9.95 -34.12 -0.57
CA ALA A 33 9.71 -34.13 -2.01
C ALA A 33 9.64 -32.72 -2.58
N ARG A 34 8.93 -31.78 -1.93
CA ARG A 34 8.87 -30.37 -2.35
C ARG A 34 10.24 -29.70 -2.32
N ARG A 35 11.07 -29.99 -1.30
CA ARG A 35 12.42 -29.45 -1.18
C ARG A 35 13.28 -29.88 -2.37
N TYR A 36 13.30 -31.17 -2.72
CA TYR A 36 14.05 -31.65 -3.88
C TYR A 36 13.45 -31.17 -5.21
N TRP A 37 12.13 -31.13 -5.32
CA TRP A 37 11.45 -30.71 -6.54
C TRP A 37 11.77 -29.25 -6.91
N GLY A 38 11.93 -28.36 -5.93
CA GLY A 38 12.36 -26.98 -6.17
C GLY A 38 13.78 -26.86 -6.74
N HIS A 39 14.66 -27.84 -6.53
CA HIS A 39 15.98 -27.88 -7.18
C HIS A 39 15.91 -28.45 -8.60
N ILE A 40 14.94 -29.32 -8.87
CA ILE A 40 14.69 -29.92 -10.18
C ILE A 40 14.01 -28.91 -11.10
N ASP A 41 12.94 -28.25 -10.64
CA ASP A 41 12.16 -27.30 -11.45
C ASP A 41 12.97 -26.07 -11.86
N SER A 42 13.88 -25.63 -10.99
CA SER A 42 14.74 -24.48 -11.19
C SER A 42 15.96 -24.80 -12.07
N GLY A 43 16.29 -26.08 -12.27
CA GLY A 43 17.42 -26.53 -13.08
C GLY A 43 18.80 -26.38 -12.41
N TYR A 44 18.86 -25.95 -11.14
CA TYR A 44 20.13 -25.77 -10.43
C TYR A 44 20.66 -27.05 -9.78
N TYR A 45 19.80 -28.03 -9.47
CA TYR A 45 20.18 -29.33 -8.86
C TYR A 45 21.07 -29.22 -7.61
N ASN A 46 20.94 -28.13 -6.85
CA ASN A 46 21.77 -27.87 -5.67
C ASN A 46 21.19 -28.54 -4.42
N PHE A 47 21.18 -29.88 -4.39
CA PHE A 47 20.53 -30.64 -3.31
C PHE A 47 21.17 -30.42 -1.92
N ASP A 48 22.46 -30.10 -1.88
CA ASP A 48 23.22 -29.75 -0.66
C ASP A 48 23.17 -28.24 -0.33
N GLN A 49 22.22 -27.49 -0.90
CA GLN A 49 22.15 -26.04 -0.75
C GLN A 49 22.08 -25.61 0.72
N VAL A 50 21.32 -26.33 1.55
CA VAL A 50 21.11 -25.93 2.95
C VAL A 50 22.40 -25.98 3.74
N GLU A 51 23.20 -27.03 3.56
CA GLU A 51 24.47 -27.24 4.23
C GLU A 51 25.48 -26.17 3.82
N LYS A 52 25.53 -25.85 2.51
CA LYS A 52 26.38 -24.77 1.96
C LYS A 52 25.95 -23.40 2.47
N ASP A 53 24.65 -23.08 2.39
CA ASP A 53 24.09 -21.82 2.87
C ASP A 53 24.39 -21.61 4.35
N VAL A 54 24.22 -22.64 5.18
CA VAL A 54 24.53 -22.57 6.62
C VAL A 54 26.02 -22.35 6.87
N SER A 55 26.90 -22.97 6.07
CA SER A 55 28.34 -22.74 6.16
C SER A 55 28.70 -21.28 5.86
N GLU A 56 28.09 -20.67 4.85
CA GLU A 56 28.32 -19.27 4.51
C GLU A 56 27.68 -18.31 5.51
N ILE A 57 26.45 -18.56 5.97
CA ILE A 57 25.75 -17.72 6.96
C ILE A 57 26.56 -17.57 8.25
N ARG A 58 27.27 -18.63 8.69
CA ARG A 58 28.13 -18.57 9.89
C ARG A 58 29.31 -17.61 9.76
N LYS A 59 29.71 -17.24 8.54
CA LYS A 59 30.83 -16.33 8.28
C LYS A 59 30.39 -14.87 8.19
N ILE A 60 29.10 -14.61 8.00
CA ILE A 60 28.57 -13.26 7.80
C ILE A 60 28.59 -12.51 9.13
N THR A 61 29.25 -11.36 9.15
CA THR A 61 29.32 -10.48 10.31
C THR A 61 28.20 -9.45 10.32
N LYS A 62 27.94 -8.85 11.49
CA LYS A 62 26.99 -7.74 11.63
C LYS A 62 27.34 -6.56 10.70
N SER A 63 28.63 -6.27 10.50
CA SER A 63 29.05 -5.20 9.58
C SER A 63 28.72 -5.53 8.13
N ASP A 64 28.90 -6.78 7.71
CA ASP A 64 28.57 -7.20 6.33
C ASP A 64 27.08 -7.02 6.05
N LEU A 65 26.23 -7.40 7.02
CA LEU A 65 24.78 -7.21 6.92
C LEU A 65 24.40 -5.71 6.84
N LEU A 66 25.07 -4.87 7.64
CA LEU A 66 24.83 -3.43 7.63
C LEU A 66 25.26 -2.80 6.30
N GLU A 67 26.41 -3.19 5.77
CA GLU A 67 26.90 -2.74 4.47
C GLU A 67 25.97 -3.18 3.34
N PHE A 68 25.52 -4.44 3.36
CA PHE A 68 24.53 -4.96 2.43
C PHE A 68 23.25 -4.12 2.44
N TYR A 69 22.73 -3.81 3.63
CA TYR A 69 21.53 -2.97 3.77
C TYR A 69 21.76 -1.55 3.23
N LYS A 70 22.85 -0.90 3.64
CA LYS A 70 23.19 0.47 3.20
C LYS A 70 23.38 0.55 1.69
N THR A 71 23.94 -0.50 1.08
CA THR A 71 24.24 -0.52 -0.35
C THR A 71 23.02 -0.90 -1.19
N LEU A 72 22.28 -1.95 -0.84
CA LEU A 72 21.29 -2.51 -1.77
C LEU A 72 19.83 -2.20 -1.42
N ILE A 73 19.56 -1.80 -0.17
CA ILE A 73 18.19 -1.66 0.34
C ILE A 73 17.87 -0.22 0.73
N CYS A 74 18.83 0.56 1.24
CA CYS A 74 18.60 1.91 1.72
C CYS A 74 18.09 2.85 0.59
N PRO A 75 17.03 3.65 0.81
CA PRO A 75 16.49 4.56 -0.20
C PRO A 75 17.48 5.62 -0.71
N SER A 76 18.47 5.99 0.12
CA SER A 76 19.51 6.94 -0.26
C SER A 76 20.65 6.32 -1.08
N SER A 77 20.59 5.01 -1.37
CA SER A 77 21.65 4.33 -2.11
C SER A 77 21.48 4.49 -3.62
N PRO A 78 22.53 4.87 -4.36
CA PRO A 78 22.47 5.03 -5.81
C PRO A 78 22.37 3.71 -6.58
N VAL A 79 22.63 2.57 -5.94
CA VAL A 79 22.56 1.23 -6.58
C VAL A 79 21.31 0.45 -6.18
N GLN A 80 20.42 1.05 -5.40
CA GLN A 80 19.17 0.43 -4.99
C GLN A 80 18.32 0.13 -6.23
N ARG A 81 17.69 -1.06 -6.25
CA ARG A 81 16.72 -1.43 -7.28
C ARG A 81 15.38 -1.72 -6.62
N LYS A 82 14.37 -0.90 -6.91
CA LYS A 82 13.02 -1.02 -6.33
C LYS A 82 11.98 -1.11 -7.44
N LEU A 83 11.06 -2.06 -7.29
CA LEU A 83 9.85 -2.17 -8.13
C LEU A 83 8.64 -2.12 -7.21
N SER A 84 7.79 -1.11 -7.40
CA SER A 84 6.51 -0.97 -6.67
C SER A 84 5.34 -1.26 -7.60
N VAL A 85 4.42 -2.12 -7.17
CA VAL A 85 3.19 -2.43 -7.92
C VAL A 85 2.00 -1.88 -7.13
N HIS A 86 1.35 -0.84 -7.66
CA HIS A 86 0.20 -0.21 -7.02
C HIS A 86 -1.09 -0.70 -7.67
N MET A 87 -1.82 -1.58 -6.99
CA MET A 87 -3.14 -2.03 -7.44
C MET A 87 -4.22 -1.08 -6.94
N ARG A 88 -4.89 -0.37 -7.86
CA ARG A 88 -6.02 0.51 -7.53
C ARG A 88 -7.33 -0.27 -7.58
N SER A 89 -8.20 -0.05 -6.59
CA SER A 89 -9.56 -0.59 -6.59
C SER A 89 -10.36 -0.03 -7.75
N GLN A 90 -11.09 -0.89 -8.46
CA GLN A 90 -12.04 -0.49 -9.50
C GLN A 90 -13.36 0.05 -8.93
N LYS A 91 -13.68 -0.33 -7.69
CA LYS A 91 -14.71 0.39 -6.93
C LYS A 91 -14.07 1.70 -6.53
N SER A 92 -14.59 2.83 -7.02
CA SER A 92 -14.33 4.10 -6.36
C SER A 92 -14.56 3.83 -4.88
N ALA A 93 -13.58 4.13 -4.02
CA ALA A 93 -13.97 4.45 -2.67
C ALA A 93 -15.13 5.43 -2.88
N GLN A 94 -16.34 5.07 -2.45
CA GLN A 94 -17.30 6.12 -2.18
C GLN A 94 -16.53 6.95 -1.18
N THR A 95 -15.89 8.01 -1.68
CA THR A 95 -15.25 9.00 -0.85
C THR A 95 -16.30 9.20 0.19
N LYS A 96 -16.00 8.89 1.45
CA LYS A 96 -16.72 9.54 2.52
C LYS A 96 -16.44 11.00 2.22
N ARG A 97 -17.26 11.60 1.36
CA ARG A 97 -17.42 13.04 1.19
C ARG A 97 -18.05 13.39 2.52
N SER A 98 -17.24 13.35 3.57
CA SER A 98 -17.53 14.03 4.80
C SER A 98 -17.55 15.48 4.36
N VAL A 99 -18.74 15.94 4.02
CA VAL A 99 -18.97 17.34 3.72
C VAL A 99 -18.63 18.05 5.02
N GLN A 100 -17.44 18.64 5.09
CA GLN A 100 -17.00 19.44 6.22
C GLN A 100 -17.51 20.87 6.07
N ILE A 101 -18.79 21.05 5.78
CA ILE A 101 -19.40 22.36 5.89
C ILE A 101 -19.83 22.50 7.35
N GLU A 102 -19.14 23.37 8.08
CA GLU A 102 -19.59 23.76 9.41
C GLU A 102 -20.97 24.41 9.33
N ILE A 103 -21.84 24.12 10.30
CA ILE A 103 -23.23 24.63 10.32
C ILE A 103 -23.27 26.17 10.25
N ASN A 104 -22.25 26.85 10.78
CA ASN A 104 -22.12 28.31 10.76
C ASN A 104 -21.82 28.86 9.36
N ASP A 105 -20.97 28.18 8.58
CA ASP A 105 -20.68 28.55 7.19
C ASP A 105 -21.94 28.40 6.33
N LEU A 106 -22.68 27.30 6.55
CA LEU A 106 -23.95 27.06 5.87
C LEU A 106 -24.99 28.12 6.24
N HIS A 107 -25.11 28.47 7.52
CA HIS A 107 -26.04 29.48 7.99
C HIS A 107 -25.78 30.86 7.39
N THR A 108 -24.51 31.29 7.37
CA THR A 108 -24.10 32.56 6.77
C THR A 108 -24.48 32.61 5.29
N PHE A 109 -24.19 31.55 4.55
CA PHE A 109 -24.54 31.44 3.14
C PHE A 109 -26.05 31.51 2.89
N LEU A 110 -26.87 30.84 3.71
CA LEU A 110 -28.32 30.85 3.56
C LEU A 110 -28.92 32.24 3.84
N ILE A 111 -28.35 33.01 4.78
CA ILE A 111 -28.74 34.40 5.03
C ILE A 111 -28.40 35.29 3.84
N GLU A 112 -27.21 35.16 3.26
CA GLU A 112 -26.79 35.94 2.09
C GLU A 112 -27.71 35.72 0.87
N GLN A 113 -28.32 34.55 0.77
CA GLN A 113 -29.30 34.19 -0.26
C GLN A 113 -30.73 34.66 0.08
N GLY A 114 -30.91 35.40 1.17
CA GLY A 114 -32.17 36.03 1.56
C GLY A 114 -33.08 35.19 2.45
N LEU A 115 -32.58 34.08 3.03
CA LEU A 115 -33.35 33.22 3.93
C LEU A 115 -33.14 33.60 5.39
N ASN A 116 -34.22 33.94 6.10
CA ASN A 116 -34.15 34.31 7.52
C ASN A 116 -34.27 33.08 8.42
N ILE A 117 -33.25 32.21 8.38
CA ILE A 117 -33.19 30.97 9.18
C ILE A 117 -32.38 31.24 10.46
N LYS A 118 -32.81 30.66 11.59
CA LYS A 118 -32.04 30.71 12.85
C LYS A 118 -31.02 29.58 12.93
N VAL A 119 -29.84 29.85 13.50
CA VAL A 119 -28.75 28.85 13.66
C VAL A 119 -29.23 27.66 14.48
N GLU A 120 -30.07 27.90 15.49
CA GLU A 120 -30.59 26.86 16.38
C GLU A 120 -31.50 25.86 15.65
N GLU A 121 -32.23 26.32 14.62
CA GLU A 121 -33.12 25.48 13.82
C GLU A 121 -32.32 24.53 12.92
N LEU A 122 -31.28 25.04 12.26
CA LEU A 122 -30.33 24.23 11.49
C LEU A 122 -29.61 23.22 12.37
N THR A 123 -29.12 23.66 13.53
CA THR A 123 -28.38 22.80 14.46
C THR A 123 -29.27 21.66 14.96
N THR A 124 -30.54 21.94 15.30
CA THR A 124 -31.50 20.94 15.75
C THR A 124 -31.82 19.94 14.63
N PHE A 125 -32.06 20.42 13.41
CA PHE A 125 -32.40 19.58 12.26
C PHE A 125 -31.25 18.63 11.89
N PHE A 126 -30.04 19.15 11.72
CA PHE A 126 -28.87 18.34 11.34
C PHE A 126 -28.38 17.43 12.46
N SER A 127 -28.54 17.80 13.73
CA SER A 127 -28.20 16.92 14.86
C SER A 127 -29.20 15.79 15.05
N SER A 128 -30.45 15.95 14.59
CA SER A 128 -31.49 14.93 14.71
C SER A 128 -31.38 13.79 13.71
N LYS A 129 -30.60 13.95 12.63
CA LYS A 129 -30.45 12.96 11.56
C LYS A 129 -29.02 12.43 11.50
N GLU A 130 -28.84 11.12 11.62
CA GLU A 130 -27.52 10.48 11.55
C GLU A 130 -26.89 10.69 10.17
N LEU A 131 -25.80 11.47 10.11
CA LEU A 131 -25.03 11.74 8.89
C LEU A 131 -24.10 10.58 8.50
N ILE A 132 -23.92 9.59 9.39
CA ILE A 132 -23.04 8.45 9.16
C ILE A 132 -23.87 7.33 8.51
N ASN A 133 -23.76 7.21 7.18
CA ASN A 133 -24.56 6.35 6.28
C ASN A 133 -25.99 6.87 5.95
N GLY A 134 -26.30 8.12 6.29
CA GLY A 134 -27.57 8.78 5.98
C GLY A 134 -27.67 9.36 4.55
N PRO A 135 -28.83 9.98 4.21
CA PRO A 135 -29.04 10.66 2.93
C PRO A 135 -28.00 11.77 2.71
N LYS A 136 -27.70 12.10 1.44
CA LYS A 136 -26.68 13.11 1.13
C LYS A 136 -27.06 14.45 1.76
N LEU A 137 -26.07 15.29 2.08
CA LEU A 137 -26.33 16.64 2.63
C LEU A 137 -27.29 17.43 1.73
N GLU A 138 -27.21 17.25 0.41
CA GLU A 138 -28.11 17.84 -0.59
C GLU A 138 -29.57 17.44 -0.36
N ASP A 139 -29.83 16.19 0.01
CA ASP A 139 -31.16 15.66 0.26
C ASP A 139 -31.73 16.19 1.58
N LEU A 140 -30.88 16.30 2.62
CA LEU A 140 -31.24 16.87 3.92
C LEU A 140 -31.52 18.37 3.82
N LEU A 141 -30.69 19.11 3.07
CA LEU A 141 -30.91 20.53 2.79
C LEU A 141 -32.20 20.74 2.02
N ARG A 142 -32.49 19.89 1.03
CA ARG A 142 -33.75 19.93 0.29
C ARG A 142 -34.93 19.73 1.22
N GLU A 143 -34.88 18.74 2.11
CA GLU A 143 -35.94 18.48 3.08
C GLU A 143 -36.16 19.69 4.01
N PHE A 144 -35.09 20.24 4.59
CA PHE A 144 -35.16 21.41 5.45
C PHE A 144 -35.77 22.63 4.75
N LEU A 145 -35.34 22.93 3.51
CA LEU A 145 -35.83 24.08 2.76
C LEU A 145 -37.29 23.94 2.32
N VAL A 146 -37.73 22.70 2.05
CA VAL A 146 -39.14 22.39 1.76
C VAL A 146 -40.00 22.53 3.01
N GLU A 147 -39.55 22.03 4.16
CA GLU A 147 -40.31 22.08 5.42
C GLU A 147 -40.41 23.51 5.99
N HIS A 148 -39.32 24.28 5.96
CA HIS A 148 -39.24 25.54 6.68
C HIS A 148 -39.50 26.80 5.82
N ASN A 149 -39.20 26.79 4.51
CA ASN A 149 -39.19 28.03 3.72
C ASN A 149 -40.21 28.15 2.59
N LYS A 150 -41.05 27.14 2.31
CA LYS A 150 -42.06 27.18 1.23
C LYS A 150 -41.55 27.72 -0.11
N LEU A 151 -40.26 27.48 -0.42
CA LEU A 151 -39.63 27.95 -1.65
C LEU A 151 -40.15 27.16 -2.86
N LYS A 152 -40.09 27.76 -4.05
CA LYS A 152 -40.40 27.02 -5.28
C LYS A 152 -39.30 25.99 -5.55
N LYS A 153 -39.68 24.87 -6.16
CA LYS A 153 -38.76 23.76 -6.46
C LYS A 153 -37.51 24.22 -7.22
N ASP A 154 -37.65 25.18 -8.13
CA ASP A 154 -36.56 25.67 -8.98
C ASP A 154 -35.54 26.52 -8.18
N GLU A 155 -35.99 27.31 -7.20
CA GLU A 155 -35.12 28.13 -6.34
C GLU A 155 -34.28 27.27 -5.38
N ILE A 156 -34.83 26.13 -4.94
CA ILE A 156 -34.14 25.17 -4.08
C ILE A 156 -33.00 24.46 -4.85
N GLU A 157 -33.22 24.11 -6.12
CA GLU A 157 -32.21 23.46 -6.95
C GLU A 157 -31.01 24.39 -7.22
N ASP A 158 -31.27 25.67 -7.49
CA ASP A 158 -30.22 26.67 -7.70
C ASP A 158 -29.40 26.90 -6.43
N LEU A 159 -30.06 26.92 -5.26
CA LEU A 159 -29.39 27.08 -3.97
C LEU A 159 -28.48 25.88 -3.64
N ILE A 160 -28.98 24.66 -3.83
CA ILE A 160 -28.19 23.42 -3.62
C ILE A 160 -26.99 23.38 -4.57
N LYS A 161 -27.16 23.81 -5.83
CA LYS A 161 -26.09 23.89 -6.80
C LYS A 161 -24.99 24.88 -6.39
N ASN A 162 -25.36 25.99 -5.75
CA ASN A 162 -24.38 26.96 -5.24
C ASN A 162 -23.63 26.45 -3.99
N VAL A 163 -24.33 25.79 -3.07
CA VAL A 163 -23.70 25.16 -1.87
C VAL A 163 -22.73 24.05 -2.27
N THR A 164 -23.10 23.22 -3.24
CA THR A 164 -22.24 22.13 -3.74
C THR A 164 -21.01 22.66 -4.47
N LYS A 165 -21.14 23.77 -5.20
CA LYS A 165 -20.01 24.44 -5.84
C LYS A 165 -19.00 24.99 -4.82
N LEU A 166 -19.47 25.64 -3.76
CA LEU A 166 -18.62 26.10 -2.66
C LEU A 166 -17.89 24.95 -1.96
N ASN A 167 -18.55 23.79 -1.84
CA ASN A 167 -17.95 22.60 -1.23
C ASN A 167 -16.86 21.98 -2.12
N SER A 168 -17.02 22.01 -3.44
CA SER A 168 -15.99 21.52 -4.37
C SER A 168 -14.73 22.40 -4.41
N GLU A 169 -14.82 23.66 -4.00
CA GLU A 169 -13.67 24.59 -3.95
C GLU A 169 -12.81 24.41 -2.67
N LYS A 170 -13.36 23.82 -1.60
CA LYS A 170 -12.62 23.47 -0.36
C LYS A 170 -12.05 22.04 -0.35
N ASP A 171 -12.33 21.24 -1.38
CA ASP A 171 -11.88 19.85 -1.50
C ASP A 171 -10.43 19.84 -2.04
N GLU A 172 -9.45 20.09 -1.17
CA GLU A 172 -8.06 19.70 -1.44
C GLU A 172 -8.04 18.18 -1.55
N GLY A 173 -8.28 17.66 -2.76
CA GLY A 173 -8.24 16.24 -3.04
C GLY A 173 -6.95 15.59 -2.53
N ASP A 174 -7.03 14.29 -2.22
CA ASP A 174 -5.91 13.48 -1.69
C ASP A 174 -4.56 14.00 -2.20
N PRO A 175 -3.60 14.30 -1.31
CA PRO A 175 -2.34 14.94 -1.69
C PRO A 175 -1.76 14.17 -2.86
N LYS A 176 -1.66 14.86 -4.00
CA LYS A 176 -1.16 14.30 -5.25
C LYS A 176 0.29 13.92 -4.98
N LEU A 177 0.53 12.64 -4.67
CA LEU A 177 1.86 12.12 -4.43
C LEU A 177 2.65 12.28 -5.73
N GLU A 178 3.44 13.34 -5.79
CA GLU A 178 4.33 13.59 -6.92
C GLU A 178 5.38 12.48 -6.93
N MET A 179 5.50 11.80 -8.07
CA MET A 179 6.55 10.83 -8.26
C MET A 179 7.88 11.56 -8.28
N ASP A 180 8.84 11.08 -7.51
CA ASP A 180 10.22 11.55 -7.60
C ASP A 180 10.72 11.45 -9.05
N GLN A 181 11.48 12.44 -9.51
CA GLN A 181 11.89 12.58 -10.91
C GLN A 181 12.74 11.41 -11.41
N GLU A 182 13.38 10.68 -10.49
CA GLU A 182 14.17 9.48 -10.79
C GLU A 182 13.34 8.21 -11.01
N ASN A 183 12.04 8.21 -10.67
CA ASN A 183 11.19 7.03 -10.79
C ASN A 183 10.51 6.96 -12.17
N GLU A 184 10.69 5.82 -12.85
CA GLU A 184 9.98 5.52 -14.10
C GLU A 184 8.57 4.95 -13.81
N LEU A 185 7.53 5.58 -14.38
CA LEU A 185 6.19 5.02 -14.36
C LEU A 185 6.02 4.01 -15.50
N ILE A 186 5.78 2.75 -15.15
CA ILE A 186 5.52 1.70 -16.14
C ILE A 186 4.02 1.67 -16.44
N GLU A 187 3.62 2.30 -17.55
CA GLU A 187 2.23 2.28 -18.03
C GLU A 187 1.89 0.98 -18.79
N ASP A 188 2.78 0.55 -19.69
CA ASP A 188 2.64 -0.71 -20.45
C ASP A 188 3.61 -1.77 -19.92
N VAL A 189 3.08 -2.65 -19.09
CA VAL A 189 3.82 -3.78 -18.50
C VAL A 189 4.34 -4.75 -19.56
N ILE A 190 3.63 -4.92 -20.68
CA ILE A 190 4.02 -5.86 -21.74
C ILE A 190 5.21 -5.29 -22.52
N ALA A 191 5.14 -4.03 -22.92
CA ALA A 191 6.25 -3.35 -23.59
C ALA A 191 7.50 -3.32 -22.71
N TRP A 192 7.34 -2.97 -21.43
CA TRP A 192 8.43 -2.98 -20.46
C TRP A 192 9.09 -4.37 -20.34
N LYS A 193 8.30 -5.44 -20.16
CA LYS A 193 8.82 -6.82 -20.08
C LYS A 193 9.59 -7.25 -21.32
N ARG A 194 9.17 -6.84 -22.52
CA ARG A 194 9.85 -7.18 -23.78
C ARG A 194 11.23 -6.55 -23.90
N ASN A 195 11.43 -5.39 -23.28
CA ASN A 195 12.71 -4.67 -23.30
C ASN A 195 13.68 -5.13 -22.20
N MET A 196 13.26 -6.02 -21.30
CA MET A 196 14.13 -6.56 -20.26
C MET A 196 15.12 -7.55 -20.85
N LYS A 197 16.39 -7.43 -20.44
CA LYS A 197 17.41 -8.44 -20.76
C LYS A 197 17.07 -9.73 -20.04
N LEU A 198 16.96 -10.83 -20.80
CA LEU A 198 16.82 -12.15 -20.22
C LEU A 198 18.09 -12.50 -19.44
N GLY A 199 17.91 -13.05 -18.23
CA GLY A 199 19.00 -13.64 -17.47
C GLY A 199 19.57 -14.87 -18.20
N PRO A 200 20.79 -15.31 -17.83
CA PRO A 200 21.33 -16.56 -18.32
C PRO A 200 20.40 -17.74 -17.97
N ALA A 201 20.42 -18.79 -18.79
CA ALA A 201 19.70 -20.01 -18.48
C ALA A 201 20.23 -20.62 -17.17
N ALA A 202 19.34 -21.24 -16.40
CA ALA A 202 19.74 -21.99 -15.23
C ALA A 202 20.65 -23.14 -15.64
N VAL A 203 21.76 -23.31 -14.91
CA VAL A 203 22.72 -24.38 -15.11
C VAL A 203 22.91 -25.17 -13.81
N PRO A 204 23.15 -26.48 -13.88
CA PRO A 204 23.44 -27.28 -12.70
C PRO A 204 24.62 -26.70 -11.90
N VAL A 205 24.45 -26.54 -10.60
CA VAL A 205 25.55 -26.18 -9.69
C VAL A 205 26.56 -27.32 -9.62
N VAL A 206 26.10 -28.55 -9.77
CA VAL A 206 26.90 -29.78 -9.82
C VAL A 206 26.38 -30.62 -10.99
N TYR A 207 27.27 -31.07 -11.86
CA TYR A 207 26.88 -31.89 -13.02
C TYR A 207 26.49 -33.30 -12.58
N PHE A 208 25.54 -33.92 -13.31
CA PHE A 208 25.09 -35.28 -13.01
C PHE A 208 26.23 -36.31 -13.02
N SER A 209 27.22 -36.14 -13.90
CA SER A 209 28.44 -36.97 -13.94
C SER A 209 29.19 -37.01 -12.61
N GLU A 210 29.19 -35.90 -11.87
CA GLU A 210 29.84 -35.80 -10.56
C GLU A 210 29.01 -36.46 -9.46
N PHE A 211 27.69 -36.44 -9.57
CA PHE A 211 26.80 -37.15 -8.64
C PHE A 211 26.96 -38.67 -8.73
N VAL A 212 27.04 -39.23 -9.94
CA VAL A 212 27.20 -40.68 -10.15
C VAL A 212 28.49 -41.20 -9.53
N SER A 213 29.54 -40.37 -9.46
CA SER A 213 30.80 -40.74 -8.83
C SER A 213 30.75 -40.86 -7.30
N LYS A 214 29.70 -40.35 -6.66
CA LYS A 214 29.51 -40.30 -5.19
C LYS A 214 28.50 -41.34 -4.67
N LEU A 215 27.79 -42.03 -5.57
CA LEU A 215 26.86 -43.13 -5.27
C LEU A 215 27.60 -44.47 -5.31
#